data_AF-A0A2P6VAV0-F1
#
_entry.id   AF-A0A2P6VAV0-F1
#
_cell.length_a   1.000
_cell.length_b   1.000
_cell.length_c   1.000
_cell.angle_alpha   90.00
_cell.angle_beta   90.00
_cell.angle_gamma   90.00
#
_symmetry.space_group_name_H-M   'P 1'
#
loop_
_entity.id
_entity.type
_entity.pdbx_description
1 polymer ?
#
loop_
_entity_poly.entity_id
_entity_poly.type
_entity_poly.pdbx_seq_one_letter_code
_entity_poly.pdbx_strand_id
1 'polypeptide(L)'
;MTASASALRQAMSQSPFPPAGLMIPVFWHVVTSGGLPNPDDSANVTAAVLADQLAVLNADYSGTGLAFRTAGAAWHENQAWVNACAATRDAISAAVATRPLTALNVVICQLWAVMPPGGGPPAATLGFLLGNTPFLDYRTLPGGPFELYSAGRTLTHEVGHWAGLAHVFSGTCDGGGDDVADTPVQQTPTTGCPVGKDSCPASPGTDSIRNFMDYSSDNCMQEFSLGQIARMQAVLLEARPELVASSAVPTPLRPSPSPPPPLYQRLTGALRDRPGPPPLRRHVRLPVRKPKKRRTATPARKALTAQPSLLGRTARRSLTVSAQAMSTRVHFDSDKGCPYAQRSWVALLEKGLDFEVRPVDLGNKDKEFVDLYHTINPDPEAAAKVPILIEPDGTKLIESNVIVEYIDQKYPEPPLVPRDAAAAARARLFVETFGAQFTPGVFGVVRADTKEGVEAARAKLAAGLKVLDDFMQLHGSSEGGDYFLGGTYSVAEVATAGFVQRALAMLPHFRGIDLWEVVREGKLDRLERWMKAALARPSAQKTQPADETIIASMGKFVTTLKDA
;
A
#
# COMPACT_ATOMS: atom_id res chain seq x y z
N MET A 1 -17.67 -32.35 15.71
CA MET A 1 -19.12 -32.64 15.85
C MET A 1 -19.79 -32.20 14.56
N THR A 2 -20.41 -33.13 13.84
CA THR A 2 -20.98 -32.91 12.50
C THR A 2 -22.30 -32.18 12.60
N ALA A 3 -22.36 -30.92 12.13
CA ALA A 3 -23.64 -30.28 11.86
C ALA A 3 -24.31 -31.05 10.71
N SER A 4 -25.46 -31.65 10.99
CA SER A 4 -26.26 -32.38 9.99
C SER A 4 -26.64 -31.45 8.83
N ALA A 5 -26.67 -31.97 7.60
CA ALA A 5 -27.15 -31.28 6.40
C ALA A 5 -28.55 -30.64 6.57
N SER A 6 -29.31 -31.07 7.58
CA SER A 6 -30.58 -30.46 8.01
C SER A 6 -30.39 -29.06 8.61
N ALA A 7 -29.36 -28.84 9.45
CA ALA A 7 -29.08 -27.56 10.09
C ALA A 7 -28.61 -26.50 9.08
N LEU A 8 -27.82 -26.90 8.08
CA LEU A 8 -27.44 -26.07 6.93
C LEU A 8 -28.65 -25.68 6.07
N ARG A 9 -29.55 -26.62 5.78
CA ARG A 9 -30.81 -26.31 5.07
C ARG A 9 -31.72 -25.37 5.87
N GLN A 10 -31.74 -25.50 7.20
CA GLN A 10 -32.53 -24.65 8.08
C GLN A 10 -31.94 -23.23 8.17
N ALA A 11 -30.61 -23.09 8.19
CA ALA A 11 -29.92 -21.81 8.11
C ALA A 11 -30.12 -21.11 6.75
N MET A 12 -30.10 -21.85 5.64
CA MET A 12 -30.40 -21.32 4.32
C MET A 12 -31.88 -20.91 4.16
N SER A 13 -32.81 -21.57 4.84
CA SER A 13 -34.25 -21.23 4.81
C SER A 13 -34.60 -19.91 5.53
N GLN A 14 -33.67 -19.40 6.35
CA GLN A 14 -33.82 -18.12 7.08
C GLN A 14 -32.85 -17.04 6.57
N SER A 15 -32.10 -17.31 5.49
CA SER A 15 -31.15 -16.36 4.94
C SER A 15 -31.90 -15.15 4.34
N PRO A 16 -31.51 -13.90 4.65
CA PRO A 16 -32.05 -12.71 3.99
C PRO A 16 -31.59 -12.61 2.52
N PHE A 17 -30.74 -13.54 2.06
CA PHE A 17 -30.22 -13.57 0.71
C PHE A 17 -31.32 -13.93 -0.29
N PRO A 18 -31.40 -13.26 -1.46
CA PRO A 18 -32.46 -13.51 -2.43
C PRO A 18 -32.51 -15.01 -2.84
N PRO A 19 -33.68 -15.68 -2.74
CA PRO A 19 -33.80 -17.09 -3.13
C PRO A 19 -33.48 -17.37 -4.60
N ALA A 20 -33.65 -16.34 -5.46
CA ALA A 20 -33.31 -16.39 -6.88
C ALA A 20 -31.83 -16.09 -7.17
N GLY A 21 -31.02 -15.83 -6.14
CA GLY A 21 -29.65 -15.33 -6.26
C GLY A 21 -29.57 -13.82 -6.51
N LEU A 22 -28.37 -13.28 -6.40
CA LEU A 22 -28.05 -11.87 -6.62
C LEU A 22 -27.42 -11.70 -8.00
N MET A 23 -28.14 -11.02 -8.89
CA MET A 23 -27.61 -10.62 -10.19
C MET A 23 -26.85 -9.31 -10.05
N ILE A 24 -25.53 -9.34 -10.19
CA ILE A 24 -24.61 -8.22 -10.01
C ILE A 24 -24.29 -7.60 -11.38
N PRO A 25 -24.67 -6.32 -11.61
CA PRO A 25 -24.25 -5.58 -12.80
C PRO A 25 -22.73 -5.33 -12.74
N VAL A 26 -22.03 -5.59 -13.84
CA VAL A 26 -20.57 -5.37 -13.97
C VAL A 26 -20.29 -4.24 -14.95
N PHE A 27 -19.54 -3.23 -14.51
CA PHE A 27 -18.96 -2.19 -15.35
C PHE A 27 -17.47 -2.44 -15.54
N TRP A 28 -17.06 -2.57 -16.80
CA TRP A 28 -15.66 -2.78 -17.17
C TRP A 28 -14.99 -1.46 -17.53
N HIS A 29 -13.78 -1.27 -17.02
CA HIS A 29 -12.97 -0.08 -17.27
C HIS A 29 -11.58 -0.50 -17.74
N VAL A 30 -11.34 -0.42 -19.03
CA VAL A 30 -10.07 -0.83 -19.65
C VAL A 30 -9.19 0.40 -19.83
N VAL A 31 -8.01 0.43 -19.23
CA VAL A 31 -7.07 1.55 -19.33
C VAL A 31 -6.07 1.29 -20.44
N THR A 32 -6.11 2.11 -21.50
CA THR A 32 -5.29 1.93 -22.70
C THR A 32 -4.48 3.19 -23.02
N SER A 33 -3.39 3.04 -23.78
CA SER A 33 -2.54 4.13 -24.28
C SER A 33 -3.10 4.87 -25.50
N GLY A 34 -4.18 4.39 -26.13
CA GLY A 34 -4.84 5.08 -27.25
C GLY A 34 -4.10 5.06 -28.60
N GLY A 35 -3.25 4.05 -28.85
CA GLY A 35 -2.46 3.89 -30.08
C GLY A 35 -2.65 2.54 -30.80
N LEU A 36 -1.85 2.30 -31.86
CA LEU A 36 -1.76 0.99 -32.52
C LEU A 36 -1.51 -0.12 -31.48
N PRO A 37 -2.02 -1.36 -31.71
CA PRO A 37 -1.86 -2.48 -30.79
C PRO A 37 -0.43 -2.62 -30.27
N ASN A 38 -0.24 -2.31 -28.99
CA ASN A 38 1.00 -2.63 -28.27
C ASN A 38 0.79 -4.00 -27.61
N PRO A 39 1.64 -5.02 -27.87
CA PRO A 39 1.57 -6.29 -27.14
C PRO A 39 1.74 -6.13 -25.61
N ASP A 40 2.33 -5.02 -25.17
CA ASP A 40 2.57 -4.68 -23.77
C ASP A 40 1.51 -3.74 -23.15
N ASP A 41 0.29 -3.65 -23.72
CA ASP A 41 -0.81 -2.85 -23.16
C ASP A 41 -2.17 -3.57 -23.26
N SER A 42 -3.14 -3.13 -22.45
CA SER A 42 -4.53 -3.60 -22.47
C SER A 42 -5.32 -3.13 -23.71
N ALA A 43 -4.68 -2.44 -24.65
CA ALA A 43 -5.27 -2.03 -25.94
C ALA A 43 -5.87 -3.20 -26.73
N ASN A 44 -5.40 -4.43 -26.50
CA ASN A 44 -5.91 -5.66 -27.13
C ASN A 44 -7.12 -6.27 -26.41
N VAL A 45 -7.56 -5.73 -25.28
CA VAL A 45 -8.74 -6.22 -24.55
C VAL A 45 -9.99 -5.78 -25.29
N THR A 46 -10.63 -6.75 -25.95
CA THR A 46 -11.87 -6.54 -26.71
C THR A 46 -13.10 -6.87 -25.87
N ALA A 47 -14.28 -6.45 -26.34
CA ALA A 47 -15.55 -6.85 -25.73
C ALA A 47 -15.75 -8.38 -25.71
N ALA A 48 -15.16 -9.12 -26.66
CA ALA A 48 -15.17 -10.59 -26.67
C ALA A 48 -14.37 -11.18 -25.50
N VAL A 49 -13.16 -10.65 -25.25
CA VAL A 49 -12.33 -11.06 -24.09
C VAL A 49 -13.06 -10.78 -22.78
N LEU A 50 -13.76 -9.64 -22.67
CA LEU A 50 -14.57 -9.33 -21.48
C LEU A 50 -15.76 -10.29 -21.32
N ALA A 51 -16.38 -10.72 -22.43
CA ALA A 51 -17.44 -11.72 -22.39
C ALA A 51 -16.91 -13.10 -21.96
N ASP A 52 -15.75 -13.51 -22.46
CA ASP A 52 -15.09 -14.76 -22.06
C ASP A 52 -14.72 -14.72 -20.56
N GLN A 53 -14.17 -13.60 -20.09
CA GLN A 53 -13.87 -13.40 -18.66
C GLN A 53 -15.12 -13.45 -17.78
N LEU A 54 -16.24 -12.87 -18.23
CA LEU A 54 -17.53 -12.94 -17.52
C LEU A 54 -18.08 -14.39 -17.49
N ALA A 55 -17.86 -15.16 -18.56
CA ALA A 55 -18.28 -16.56 -18.62
C ALA A 55 -17.52 -17.41 -17.60
N VAL A 56 -16.20 -17.23 -17.48
CA VAL A 56 -15.37 -17.87 -16.44
C VAL A 56 -15.87 -17.49 -15.05
N LEU A 57 -16.08 -16.19 -14.80
CA LEU A 57 -16.54 -15.72 -13.49
C LEU A 57 -17.89 -16.34 -13.09
N ASN A 58 -18.85 -16.41 -14.02
CA ASN A 58 -20.14 -17.05 -13.75
C ASN A 58 -20.03 -18.57 -13.56
N ALA A 59 -19.09 -19.23 -14.25
CA ALA A 59 -18.86 -20.66 -14.07
C ALA A 59 -18.29 -20.95 -12.67
N ASP A 60 -17.27 -20.19 -12.25
CA ASP A 60 -16.63 -20.37 -10.94
C ASP A 60 -17.56 -19.98 -9.76
N TYR A 61 -18.46 -19.00 -9.95
CA TYR A 61 -19.47 -18.60 -8.94
C TYR A 61 -20.78 -19.39 -9.04
N SER A 62 -20.86 -20.39 -9.93
CA SER A 62 -22.05 -21.23 -10.04
C SER A 62 -22.36 -21.92 -8.71
N GLY A 63 -23.62 -21.87 -8.27
CA GLY A 63 -24.05 -22.45 -6.99
C GLY A 63 -23.78 -21.59 -5.74
N THR A 64 -23.06 -20.46 -5.86
CA THR A 64 -22.84 -19.53 -4.74
C THR A 64 -24.03 -18.61 -4.46
N GLY A 65 -24.99 -18.55 -5.39
CA GLY A 65 -26.07 -17.56 -5.38
C GLY A 65 -25.68 -16.19 -5.94
N LEU A 66 -24.42 -16.00 -6.37
CA LEU A 66 -23.98 -14.80 -7.09
C LEU A 66 -23.94 -15.10 -8.58
N ALA A 67 -24.44 -14.16 -9.39
CA ALA A 67 -24.35 -14.20 -10.83
C ALA A 67 -24.04 -12.81 -11.36
N PHE A 68 -23.34 -12.73 -12.49
CA PHE A 68 -22.77 -11.49 -13.00
C PHE A 68 -23.24 -11.24 -14.43
N ARG A 69 -23.57 -9.98 -14.74
CA ARG A 69 -23.90 -9.56 -16.10
C ARG A 69 -23.20 -8.26 -16.46
N THR A 70 -22.66 -8.17 -17.67
CA THR A 70 -22.13 -6.90 -18.18
C THR A 70 -23.25 -5.87 -18.27
N ALA A 71 -23.03 -4.72 -17.62
CA ALA A 71 -23.91 -3.56 -17.64
C ALA A 71 -23.32 -2.41 -18.47
N GLY A 72 -22.00 -2.37 -18.62
CA GLY A 72 -21.30 -1.44 -19.51
C GLY A 72 -19.81 -1.74 -19.58
N ALA A 73 -19.15 -1.24 -20.61
CA ALA A 73 -17.70 -1.30 -20.77
C ALA A 73 -17.20 0.02 -21.35
N ALA A 74 -16.11 0.54 -20.80
CA ALA A 74 -15.47 1.78 -21.24
C ALA A 74 -13.97 1.57 -21.37
N TRP A 75 -13.39 2.11 -22.45
CA TRP A 75 -11.95 2.16 -22.69
C TRP A 75 -11.49 3.58 -22.42
N HIS A 76 -10.54 3.72 -21.51
CA HIS A 76 -10.02 4.99 -21.03
C HIS A 76 -8.63 5.18 -21.60
N GLU A 77 -8.50 6.05 -22.60
CA GLU A 77 -7.22 6.44 -23.17
C GLU A 77 -6.48 7.37 -22.20
N ASN A 78 -5.54 6.82 -21.44
CA ASN A 78 -4.80 7.58 -20.44
C ASN A 78 -3.41 6.98 -20.20
N GLN A 79 -2.40 7.58 -20.83
CA GLN A 79 -1.01 7.13 -20.71
C GLN A 79 -0.47 7.19 -19.28
N ALA A 80 -0.94 8.15 -18.46
CA ALA A 80 -0.50 8.24 -17.07
C ALA A 80 -1.03 7.05 -16.25
N TRP A 81 -2.26 6.62 -16.51
CA TRP A 81 -2.83 5.43 -15.88
C TRP A 81 -2.17 4.15 -16.40
N VAL A 82 -1.80 4.06 -17.68
CA VAL A 82 -1.03 2.91 -18.20
C VAL A 82 0.32 2.79 -17.49
N ASN A 83 1.05 3.91 -17.36
CA ASN A 83 2.41 3.91 -16.80
C ASN A 83 2.46 3.68 -15.28
N ALA A 84 1.34 3.90 -14.58
CA ALA A 84 1.29 3.91 -13.12
C ALA A 84 -0.01 3.30 -12.56
N CYS A 85 -0.60 2.30 -13.23
CA CYS A 85 -1.94 1.82 -12.87
C CYS A 85 -2.01 1.34 -11.42
N ALA A 86 -1.03 0.55 -10.97
CA ALA A 86 -0.96 0.08 -9.59
C ALA A 86 -0.81 1.21 -8.57
N ALA A 87 -0.07 2.27 -8.91
CA ALA A 87 0.17 3.41 -8.02
C ALA A 87 -0.99 4.43 -8.02
N THR A 88 -1.92 4.34 -8.98
CA THR A 88 -2.99 5.33 -9.18
C THR A 88 -4.40 4.73 -9.05
N ARG A 89 -4.53 3.55 -8.43
CA ARG A 89 -5.80 2.81 -8.31
C ARG A 89 -6.92 3.62 -7.68
N ASP A 90 -6.65 4.40 -6.63
CA ASP A 90 -7.67 5.23 -5.98
C ASP A 90 -8.17 6.33 -6.92
N ALA A 91 -7.26 7.00 -7.62
CA ALA A 91 -7.59 8.04 -8.59
C ALA A 91 -8.36 7.47 -9.79
N ILE A 92 -7.95 6.30 -10.30
CA ILE A 92 -8.66 5.59 -11.38
C ILE A 92 -10.05 5.20 -10.89
N SER A 93 -10.16 4.54 -9.73
CA SER A 93 -11.44 4.12 -9.16
C SER A 93 -12.40 5.29 -8.96
N ALA A 94 -11.93 6.40 -8.41
CA ALA A 94 -12.73 7.60 -8.22
C ALA A 94 -13.19 8.20 -9.56
N ALA A 95 -12.36 8.14 -10.61
CA ALA A 95 -12.68 8.70 -11.91
C ALA A 95 -13.65 7.83 -12.73
N VAL A 96 -13.57 6.50 -12.61
CA VAL A 96 -14.33 5.58 -13.48
C VAL A 96 -15.57 4.99 -12.80
N ALA A 97 -15.68 5.08 -11.47
CA ALA A 97 -16.74 4.47 -10.69
C ALA A 97 -18.14 4.77 -11.26
N THR A 98 -18.76 3.71 -11.77
CA THR A 98 -20.10 3.76 -12.35
C THR A 98 -21.05 2.98 -11.45
N ARG A 99 -22.02 3.68 -10.86
CA ARG A 99 -22.99 3.12 -9.91
C ARG A 99 -22.34 2.29 -8.77
N PRO A 100 -21.31 2.82 -8.07
CA PRO A 100 -20.47 2.04 -7.16
C PRO A 100 -21.22 1.36 -6.00
N LEU A 101 -22.41 1.85 -5.62
CA LEU A 101 -23.27 1.25 -4.60
C LEU A 101 -24.11 0.06 -5.12
N THR A 102 -24.33 -0.05 -6.43
CA THR A 102 -25.28 -1.03 -7.02
C THR A 102 -24.67 -1.85 -8.16
N ALA A 103 -23.35 -1.80 -8.33
CA ALA A 103 -22.65 -2.52 -9.38
C ALA A 103 -21.22 -2.84 -8.97
N LEU A 104 -20.70 -3.94 -9.50
CA LEU A 104 -19.29 -4.26 -9.48
C LEU A 104 -18.60 -3.44 -10.58
N ASN A 105 -17.57 -2.67 -10.21
CA ASN A 105 -16.72 -1.98 -11.17
C ASN A 105 -15.40 -2.75 -11.23
N VAL A 106 -14.94 -3.12 -12.42
CA VAL A 106 -13.68 -3.85 -12.63
C VAL A 106 -12.78 -3.00 -13.53
N VAL A 107 -11.56 -2.75 -13.08
CA VAL A 107 -10.54 -2.04 -13.86
C VAL A 107 -9.52 -3.03 -14.41
N ILE A 108 -9.20 -2.90 -15.68
CA ILE A 108 -8.20 -3.70 -16.39
C ILE A 108 -7.12 -2.77 -16.90
N CYS A 109 -5.87 -3.08 -16.58
CA CYS A 109 -4.71 -2.29 -17.00
C CYS A 109 -3.43 -3.14 -16.94
N GLN A 110 -2.28 -2.56 -17.25
CA GLN A 110 -0.99 -3.16 -16.89
C GLN A 110 -0.64 -2.80 -15.45
N LEU A 111 -0.67 -3.76 -14.53
CA LEU A 111 -0.44 -3.48 -13.11
C LEU A 111 1.05 -3.33 -12.79
N TRP A 112 1.93 -3.98 -13.55
CA TRP A 112 3.37 -3.99 -13.28
C TRP A 112 4.19 -4.18 -14.57
N ALA A 113 5.38 -3.55 -14.59
CA ALA A 113 6.32 -3.65 -15.71
C ALA A 113 7.11 -4.98 -15.69
N VAL A 114 7.51 -5.45 -14.51
CA VAL A 114 8.19 -6.74 -14.27
C VAL A 114 7.65 -7.33 -12.97
N MET A 115 7.42 -8.65 -12.93
CA MET A 115 6.91 -9.33 -11.74
C MET A 115 7.91 -9.23 -10.57
N PRO A 116 7.44 -9.00 -9.34
CA PRO A 116 8.24 -9.25 -8.15
C PRO A 116 8.64 -10.75 -8.10
N PRO A 117 9.89 -11.09 -7.69
CA PRO A 117 10.24 -12.49 -7.42
C PRO A 117 9.37 -13.02 -6.26
N GLY A 118 8.58 -14.07 -6.48
CA GLY A 118 7.72 -14.67 -5.43
C GLY A 118 6.33 -15.17 -5.83
N GLY A 119 5.88 -14.99 -7.08
CA GLY A 119 4.92 -15.89 -7.76
C GLY A 119 3.55 -16.16 -7.12
N GLY A 120 2.74 -15.12 -6.85
CA GLY A 120 1.27 -15.23 -6.74
C GLY A 120 0.56 -14.76 -8.03
N PRO A 121 -0.77 -14.96 -8.16
CA PRO A 121 -1.55 -14.43 -9.28
C PRO A 121 -1.38 -12.91 -9.39
N PRO A 122 -1.14 -12.34 -10.59
CA PRO A 122 -0.87 -10.93 -10.75
C PRO A 122 -2.17 -10.12 -10.75
N ALA A 123 -2.78 -10.01 -9.59
CA ALA A 123 -3.73 -8.95 -9.29
C ALA A 123 -3.46 -8.37 -7.91
N ALA A 124 -4.08 -7.24 -7.66
CA ALA A 124 -3.82 -6.47 -6.47
C ALA A 124 -5.12 -5.89 -5.95
N THR A 125 -5.91 -6.70 -5.25
CA THR A 125 -6.76 -6.16 -4.20
C THR A 125 -5.94 -5.97 -2.94
N LEU A 126 -5.35 -4.77 -2.84
CA LEU A 126 -4.96 -4.22 -1.54
C LEU A 126 -6.27 -3.75 -0.88
N GLY A 127 -6.79 -4.53 0.07
CA GLY A 127 -7.95 -4.10 0.84
C GLY A 127 -8.75 -5.25 1.44
N PHE A 128 -8.25 -5.82 2.53
CA PHE A 128 -9.15 -6.37 3.54
C PHE A 128 -9.93 -5.18 4.13
N LEU A 129 -11.26 -5.24 4.06
CA LEU A 129 -12.26 -4.22 4.44
C LEU A 129 -12.84 -3.46 3.23
N LEU A 130 -14.01 -3.94 2.77
CA LEU A 130 -15.15 -3.13 2.33
C LEU A 130 -14.80 -1.81 1.62
N GLY A 131 -14.17 -1.92 0.46
CA GLY A 131 -13.94 -0.81 -0.43
C GLY A 131 -12.75 -1.09 -1.31
N ASN A 132 -13.00 -1.53 -2.55
CA ASN A 132 -12.35 -1.02 -3.76
C ASN A 132 -12.72 -1.91 -4.97
N THR A 133 -12.84 -1.24 -6.10
CA THR A 133 -12.95 -1.77 -7.47
C THR A 133 -11.84 -2.81 -7.72
N PRO A 134 -12.13 -4.08 -8.08
CA PRO A 134 -11.08 -5.02 -8.48
C PRO A 134 -10.23 -4.51 -9.64
N PHE A 135 -8.91 -4.63 -9.52
CA PHE A 135 -7.95 -4.33 -10.58
C PHE A 135 -7.32 -5.62 -11.10
N LEU A 136 -7.35 -5.81 -12.41
CA LEU A 136 -6.75 -6.94 -13.10
C LEU A 136 -5.61 -6.50 -13.98
N ASP A 137 -4.53 -7.28 -13.99
CA ASP A 137 -3.56 -7.20 -15.07
C ASP A 137 -4.17 -7.81 -16.33
N TYR A 138 -4.16 -7.09 -17.44
CA TYR A 138 -4.80 -7.56 -18.69
C TYR A 138 -4.27 -8.93 -19.15
N ARG A 139 -3.05 -9.31 -18.74
CA ARG A 139 -2.41 -10.56 -19.12
C ARG A 139 -2.98 -11.80 -18.41
N THR A 140 -3.79 -11.62 -17.36
CA THR A 140 -4.49 -12.71 -16.65
C THR A 140 -5.88 -13.02 -17.23
N LEU A 141 -6.33 -12.24 -18.21
CA LEU A 141 -7.60 -12.51 -18.89
C LEU A 141 -7.51 -13.83 -19.67
N PRO A 142 -8.66 -14.49 -19.94
CA PRO A 142 -8.72 -15.71 -20.74
C PRO A 142 -7.92 -15.61 -22.04
N GLY A 143 -6.97 -16.51 -22.23
CA GLY A 143 -6.11 -16.55 -23.42
C GLY A 143 -4.97 -15.52 -23.41
N GLY A 144 -4.76 -14.82 -22.30
CA GLY A 144 -3.63 -13.91 -22.08
C GLY A 144 -2.29 -14.63 -21.92
N PRO A 145 -1.17 -13.88 -21.97
CA PRO A 145 0.18 -14.45 -22.00
C PRO A 145 0.70 -14.96 -20.64
N PHE A 146 -0.02 -14.81 -19.52
CA PHE A 146 0.38 -15.46 -18.26
C PHE A 146 -0.13 -16.88 -18.15
N GLU A 147 0.60 -17.83 -18.74
CA GLU A 147 0.19 -19.23 -18.86
C GLU A 147 -0.33 -19.89 -17.57
N LEU A 148 0.18 -19.52 -16.39
CA LEU A 148 -0.30 -20.06 -15.11
C LEU A 148 -1.55 -19.38 -14.56
N TYR A 149 -1.91 -18.20 -15.04
CA TYR A 149 -2.97 -17.33 -14.48
C TYR A 149 -3.87 -16.68 -15.55
N SER A 150 -3.87 -17.20 -16.78
CA SER A 150 -4.58 -16.63 -17.93
C SER A 150 -5.84 -17.42 -18.31
N ALA A 151 -6.42 -18.18 -17.38
CA ALA A 151 -7.75 -18.78 -17.52
C ALA A 151 -8.85 -17.90 -16.91
N GLY A 152 -8.52 -16.74 -16.35
CA GLY A 152 -9.47 -15.76 -15.82
C GLY A 152 -9.80 -15.90 -14.33
N ARG A 153 -9.15 -16.82 -13.60
CA ARG A 153 -9.46 -17.08 -12.18
C ARG A 153 -8.87 -16.06 -11.23
N THR A 154 -7.97 -15.23 -11.73
CA THR A 154 -7.55 -14.01 -11.05
C THR A 154 -8.74 -13.10 -10.75
N LEU A 155 -9.69 -12.89 -11.68
CA LEU A 155 -10.90 -12.11 -11.35
C LEU A 155 -11.81 -12.84 -10.36
N THR A 156 -11.91 -14.16 -10.46
CA THR A 156 -12.70 -14.96 -9.51
C THR A 156 -12.22 -14.72 -8.07
N HIS A 157 -10.90 -14.74 -7.87
CA HIS A 157 -10.21 -14.43 -6.61
C HIS A 157 -10.53 -13.01 -6.11
N GLU A 158 -10.35 -12.01 -6.97
CA GLU A 158 -10.54 -10.61 -6.56
C GLU A 158 -11.99 -10.25 -6.27
N VAL A 159 -12.94 -10.90 -6.95
CA VAL A 159 -14.37 -10.80 -6.60
C VAL A 159 -14.66 -11.46 -5.25
N GLY A 160 -13.88 -12.46 -4.85
CA GLY A 160 -13.98 -13.10 -3.54
C GLY A 160 -13.63 -12.12 -2.42
N HIS A 161 -12.55 -11.37 -2.58
CA HIS A 161 -12.21 -10.26 -1.69
C HIS A 161 -13.26 -9.15 -1.70
N TRP A 162 -13.77 -8.77 -2.88
CA TRP A 162 -14.85 -7.79 -3.01
C TRP A 162 -16.14 -8.21 -2.28
N ALA A 163 -16.38 -9.53 -2.18
CA ALA A 163 -17.47 -10.14 -1.44
C ALA A 163 -17.13 -10.47 0.03
N GLY A 164 -15.92 -10.16 0.51
CA GLY A 164 -15.55 -10.25 1.92
C GLY A 164 -14.78 -11.50 2.35
N LEU A 165 -14.22 -12.26 1.41
CA LEU A 165 -13.34 -13.38 1.71
C LEU A 165 -11.90 -12.94 1.96
N ALA A 166 -11.25 -13.66 2.87
CA ALA A 166 -9.80 -13.60 3.07
C ALA A 166 -9.10 -14.60 2.14
N HIS A 167 -7.77 -14.49 2.05
CA HIS A 167 -6.98 -15.63 1.59
C HIS A 167 -7.08 -16.78 2.60
N VAL A 168 -7.07 -18.04 2.13
CA VAL A 168 -7.03 -19.23 3.00
C VAL A 168 -5.77 -19.29 3.89
N PHE A 169 -4.74 -18.51 3.55
CA PHE A 169 -3.48 -18.38 4.29
C PHE A 169 -3.37 -17.06 5.09
N SER A 170 -4.49 -16.42 5.42
CA SER A 170 -4.49 -15.12 6.15
C SER A 170 -4.16 -15.22 7.66
N GLY A 171 -3.89 -16.42 8.17
CA GLY A 171 -3.62 -16.69 9.59
C GLY A 171 -2.38 -17.55 9.81
N THR A 172 -2.12 -17.90 11.07
CA THR A 172 -1.09 -18.90 11.46
C THR A 172 -1.75 -20.26 11.69
N CYS A 173 -0.95 -21.33 11.77
CA CYS A 173 -1.47 -22.69 12.04
C CYS A 173 -2.24 -22.82 13.36
N ASP A 174 -1.99 -21.92 14.31
CA ASP A 174 -2.64 -21.86 15.62
C ASP A 174 -3.71 -20.74 15.71
N GLY A 175 -3.95 -20.03 14.61
CA GLY A 175 -4.89 -18.91 14.50
C GLY A 175 -6.21 -19.27 13.81
N GLY A 176 -7.10 -18.30 13.64
CA GLY A 176 -8.44 -18.47 13.03
C GLY A 176 -8.46 -18.68 11.51
N GLY A 177 -7.31 -18.84 10.85
CA GLY A 177 -7.21 -19.01 9.39
C GLY A 177 -7.77 -17.81 8.61
N ASP A 178 -8.72 -18.08 7.73
CA ASP A 178 -9.49 -17.08 6.96
C ASP A 178 -10.82 -16.67 7.65
N ASP A 179 -10.98 -17.00 8.94
CA ASP A 179 -12.22 -16.85 9.71
C ASP A 179 -13.42 -17.59 9.08
N VAL A 180 -13.15 -18.71 8.39
CA VAL A 180 -14.16 -19.63 7.89
C VAL A 180 -13.89 -21.01 8.50
N ALA A 181 -14.93 -21.67 9.01
CA ALA A 181 -14.76 -22.87 9.84
C ALA A 181 -14.52 -24.16 9.04
N ASP A 182 -14.90 -24.20 7.76
CA ASP A 182 -14.79 -25.37 6.89
C ASP A 182 -13.61 -25.28 5.90
N THR A 183 -12.76 -24.28 6.06
CA THR A 183 -11.48 -24.12 5.39
C THR A 183 -10.36 -24.56 6.33
N PRO A 184 -9.51 -25.52 5.92
CA PRO A 184 -8.31 -25.88 6.66
C PRO A 184 -7.40 -24.66 6.89
N VAL A 185 -6.82 -24.57 8.08
CA VAL A 185 -5.81 -23.54 8.37
C VAL A 185 -4.55 -23.81 7.55
N GLN A 186 -4.02 -22.77 6.93
CA GLN A 186 -2.86 -22.81 6.06
C GLN A 186 -1.97 -21.62 6.39
N GLN A 187 -0.65 -21.82 6.44
CA GLN A 187 0.32 -20.78 6.83
C GLN A 187 0.94 -20.05 5.63
N THR A 188 1.08 -20.74 4.50
CA THR A 188 1.76 -20.20 3.32
C THR A 188 0.88 -20.33 2.09
N PRO A 189 1.00 -19.44 1.08
CA PRO A 189 0.31 -19.61 -0.19
C PRO A 189 0.79 -20.86 -0.94
N THR A 190 -0.06 -21.42 -1.80
CA THR A 190 0.34 -22.47 -2.75
C THR A 190 0.87 -21.85 -4.04
N THR A 191 1.96 -22.39 -4.58
CA THR A 191 2.48 -22.00 -5.90
C THR A 191 2.32 -23.15 -6.88
N GLY A 192 1.80 -22.87 -8.08
CA GLY A 192 1.52 -23.90 -9.08
C GLY A 192 0.35 -24.80 -8.70
N CYS A 193 0.38 -26.06 -9.12
CA CYS A 193 -0.66 -27.05 -8.79
C CYS A 193 -0.03 -28.36 -8.26
N PRO A 194 0.45 -28.36 -7.00
CA PRO A 194 1.00 -29.57 -6.39
C PRO A 194 -0.11 -30.60 -6.12
N VAL A 195 0.27 -31.88 -6.00
CA VAL A 195 -0.68 -32.97 -5.68
C VAL A 195 -1.24 -32.84 -4.26
N GLY A 196 -0.44 -32.27 -3.35
CA GLY A 196 -0.84 -32.00 -1.98
C GLY A 196 0.17 -31.05 -1.33
N LYS A 197 -0.30 -30.33 -0.32
CA LYS A 197 0.50 -29.42 0.49
C LYS A 197 -0.11 -29.39 1.89
N ASP A 198 0.73 -29.33 2.89
CA ASP A 198 0.31 -29.23 4.29
C ASP A 198 1.33 -28.37 5.02
N SER A 199 1.00 -27.09 5.11
CA SER A 199 1.80 -26.10 5.82
C SER A 199 1.51 -26.08 7.32
N CYS A 200 0.45 -26.78 7.76
CA CYS A 200 0.00 -26.83 9.14
C CYS A 200 -0.30 -28.27 9.60
N PRO A 201 0.72 -29.16 9.63
CA PRO A 201 0.52 -30.60 9.88
C PRO A 201 0.05 -30.94 11.30
N ALA A 202 0.14 -30.00 12.24
CA ALA A 202 -0.39 -30.15 13.59
C ALA A 202 -1.90 -29.85 13.66
N SER A 203 -2.47 -29.25 12.62
CA SER A 203 -3.87 -28.84 12.54
C SER A 203 -4.66 -29.77 11.62
N PRO A 204 -5.98 -29.95 11.82
CA PRO A 204 -6.77 -30.83 10.97
C PRO A 204 -6.91 -30.32 9.53
N GLY A 205 -6.66 -31.19 8.56
CA GLY A 205 -6.82 -30.91 7.13
C GLY A 205 -5.49 -30.77 6.39
N THR A 206 -5.55 -30.45 5.11
CA THR A 206 -4.39 -30.09 4.27
C THR A 206 -4.65 -28.74 3.64
N ASP A 207 -3.61 -28.06 3.17
CA ASP A 207 -3.71 -26.78 2.48
C ASP A 207 -4.77 -26.84 1.35
N SER A 208 -5.52 -25.75 1.21
CA SER A 208 -6.67 -25.66 0.31
C SER A 208 -6.22 -25.34 -1.12
N ILE A 209 -5.39 -26.21 -1.70
CA ILE A 209 -4.74 -26.00 -3.01
C ILE A 209 -5.72 -25.75 -4.18
N ARG A 210 -6.98 -26.17 -4.04
CA ARG A 210 -8.04 -26.00 -5.05
C ARG A 210 -8.95 -24.81 -4.76
N ASN A 211 -8.72 -24.06 -3.69
CA ASN A 211 -9.58 -22.95 -3.32
C ASN A 211 -9.28 -21.72 -4.18
N PHE A 212 -10.32 -21.02 -4.62
CA PHE A 212 -10.15 -19.77 -5.38
C PHE A 212 -9.46 -18.66 -4.59
N MET A 213 -9.45 -18.73 -3.25
CA MET A 213 -8.79 -17.77 -2.37
C MET A 213 -7.34 -18.17 -2.00
N ASP A 214 -6.75 -19.17 -2.67
CA ASP A 214 -5.31 -19.49 -2.62
C ASP A 214 -4.58 -18.85 -3.84
N TYR A 215 -3.25 -18.98 -3.90
CA TYR A 215 -2.38 -18.53 -5.00
C TYR A 215 -2.00 -19.63 -5.99
N SER A 216 -2.62 -20.81 -5.89
CA SER A 216 -2.43 -21.89 -6.86
C SER A 216 -2.62 -21.42 -8.30
N SER A 217 -1.97 -22.07 -9.27
CA SER A 217 -2.21 -21.75 -10.68
C SER A 217 -3.65 -22.01 -11.10
N ASP A 218 -4.11 -21.32 -12.15
CA ASP A 218 -5.50 -21.36 -12.61
C ASP A 218 -5.98 -22.80 -12.89
N ASN A 219 -5.12 -23.70 -13.37
CA ASN A 219 -5.47 -25.10 -13.60
C ASN A 219 -5.81 -25.90 -12.30
N CYS A 220 -5.50 -25.35 -11.12
CA CYS A 220 -5.71 -25.98 -9.83
C CYS A 220 -6.94 -25.46 -9.09
N MET A 221 -7.17 -24.14 -9.08
CA MET A 221 -8.30 -23.55 -8.36
C MET A 221 -9.63 -24.09 -8.91
N GLN A 222 -10.63 -24.38 -8.09
CA GLN A 222 -11.87 -25.04 -8.52
C GLN A 222 -13.08 -24.64 -7.70
N GLU A 223 -12.91 -24.21 -6.45
CA GLU A 223 -14.05 -24.08 -5.53
C GLU A 223 -13.89 -23.00 -4.46
N PHE A 224 -15.05 -22.60 -3.92
CA PHE A 224 -15.19 -21.98 -2.62
C PHE A 224 -15.75 -23.02 -1.64
N SER A 225 -15.38 -22.94 -0.35
CA SER A 225 -16.04 -23.75 0.68
C SER A 225 -17.48 -23.29 0.91
N LEU A 226 -18.31 -24.13 1.54
CA LEU A 226 -19.68 -23.74 1.88
C LEU A 226 -19.72 -22.59 2.88
N GLY A 227 -18.77 -22.55 3.82
CA GLY A 227 -18.59 -21.46 4.77
C GLY A 227 -18.17 -20.16 4.08
N GLN A 228 -17.31 -20.21 3.07
CA GLN A 228 -16.94 -19.05 2.27
C GLN A 228 -18.15 -18.51 1.50
N ILE A 229 -18.96 -19.38 0.89
CA ILE A 229 -20.21 -18.98 0.22
C ILE A 229 -21.16 -18.28 1.21
N ALA A 230 -21.36 -18.86 2.40
CA ALA A 230 -22.22 -18.27 3.42
C ALA A 230 -21.68 -16.90 3.89
N ARG A 231 -20.37 -16.76 4.06
CA ARG A 231 -19.71 -15.50 4.43
C ARG A 231 -19.91 -14.43 3.36
N MET A 232 -19.71 -14.75 2.08
CA MET A 232 -19.94 -13.80 0.99
C MET A 232 -21.37 -13.26 0.99
N GLN A 233 -22.36 -14.15 1.13
CA GLN A 233 -23.76 -13.77 1.18
C GLN A 233 -24.05 -12.85 2.37
N ALA A 234 -23.52 -13.17 3.56
CA ALA A 234 -23.69 -12.36 4.76
C ALA A 234 -23.05 -10.97 4.62
N VAL A 235 -21.80 -10.89 4.15
CA VAL A 235 -21.10 -9.61 3.97
C VAL A 235 -21.79 -8.73 2.93
N LEU A 236 -22.27 -9.29 1.81
CA LEU A 236 -22.98 -8.52 0.79
C LEU A 236 -24.31 -7.96 1.30
N LEU A 237 -25.02 -8.69 2.16
CA LEU A 237 -26.26 -8.23 2.79
C LEU A 237 -26.01 -7.06 3.75
N GLU A 238 -24.95 -7.14 4.56
CA GLU A 238 -24.64 -6.11 5.55
C GLU A 238 -23.99 -4.87 4.92
N ALA A 239 -23.00 -5.09 4.06
CA ALA A 239 -22.14 -4.01 3.58
C ALA A 239 -22.53 -3.44 2.22
N ARG A 240 -23.45 -4.09 1.48
CA ARG A 240 -23.96 -3.60 0.18
C ARG A 240 -25.49 -3.67 0.07
N PRO A 241 -26.23 -3.08 1.01
CA PRO A 241 -27.69 -3.16 1.03
C PRO A 241 -28.35 -2.58 -0.24
N GLU A 242 -27.75 -1.55 -0.86
CA GLU A 242 -28.27 -0.95 -2.10
C GLU A 242 -28.15 -1.90 -3.29
N LEU A 243 -27.06 -2.66 -3.39
CA LEU A 243 -26.88 -3.66 -4.43
C LEU A 243 -27.96 -4.73 -4.31
N VAL A 244 -28.15 -5.28 -3.10
CA VAL A 244 -29.15 -6.31 -2.83
C VAL A 244 -30.57 -5.80 -3.12
N ALA A 245 -30.90 -4.59 -2.68
CA ALA A 245 -32.20 -3.98 -2.93
C ALA A 245 -32.44 -3.75 -4.44
N SER A 246 -31.42 -3.32 -5.19
CA SER A 246 -31.55 -3.02 -6.62
C SER A 246 -31.79 -4.26 -7.49
N SER A 247 -31.27 -5.43 -7.07
CA SER A 247 -31.45 -6.69 -7.79
C SER A 247 -32.77 -7.38 -7.49
N ALA A 248 -33.47 -6.98 -6.42
CA ALA A 248 -34.80 -7.49 -6.06
C ALA A 248 -35.96 -6.84 -6.85
N VAL A 249 -35.71 -5.71 -7.53
CA VAL A 249 -36.73 -4.98 -8.30
C VAL A 249 -36.61 -5.32 -9.79
N PRO A 250 -37.62 -5.97 -10.41
CA PRO A 250 -37.63 -6.15 -11.86
C PRO A 250 -37.83 -4.79 -12.54
N THR A 251 -36.74 -4.13 -12.92
CA THR A 251 -36.80 -2.82 -13.56
C THR A 251 -36.89 -2.99 -15.08
N PRO A 252 -37.89 -2.40 -15.77
CA PRO A 252 -38.01 -2.47 -17.23
C PRO A 252 -36.84 -1.74 -17.91
N LEU A 253 -36.25 -2.37 -18.91
CA LEU A 253 -35.18 -1.81 -19.74
C LEU A 253 -35.69 -0.57 -20.48
N ARG A 254 -35.16 0.62 -20.15
CA ARG A 254 -35.26 1.81 -20.99
C ARG A 254 -33.96 1.94 -21.79
N PRO A 255 -34.00 2.05 -23.13
CA PRO A 255 -32.79 2.18 -23.93
C PRO A 255 -32.08 3.51 -23.62
N SER A 256 -30.77 3.44 -23.38
CA SER A 256 -29.88 4.59 -23.20
C SER A 256 -29.67 5.31 -24.55
N PRO A 257 -29.58 6.64 -24.59
CA PRO A 257 -29.19 7.37 -25.80
C PRO A 257 -27.73 7.07 -26.17
N SER A 258 -27.47 6.91 -27.46
CA SER A 258 -26.14 6.67 -28.04
C SER A 258 -25.19 7.86 -27.78
N PRO A 259 -23.89 7.61 -27.55
CA PRO A 259 -22.90 8.68 -27.40
C PRO A 259 -22.66 9.42 -28.73
N PRO A 260 -22.27 10.71 -28.70
CA PRO A 260 -21.92 11.44 -29.91
C PRO A 260 -20.58 10.94 -30.49
N PRO A 261 -20.38 10.98 -31.82
CA PRO A 261 -19.15 10.51 -32.44
C PRO A 261 -17.95 11.43 -32.12
N PRO A 262 -16.72 10.88 -32.10
CA PRO A 262 -15.50 11.58 -31.71
C PRO A 262 -15.07 12.68 -32.70
N LEU A 263 -14.40 13.71 -32.14
CA LEU A 263 -13.96 14.96 -32.77
C LEU A 263 -12.74 14.81 -33.70
N TYR A 264 -12.76 13.87 -34.65
CA TYR A 264 -11.71 13.77 -35.67
C TYR A 264 -12.26 13.48 -37.07
N GLN A 265 -13.16 14.36 -37.55
CA GLN A 265 -13.52 14.44 -38.97
C GLN A 265 -14.19 15.79 -39.31
N ARG A 266 -13.46 16.90 -39.19
CA ARG A 266 -13.85 18.17 -39.84
C ARG A 266 -12.65 19.00 -40.29
N LEU A 267 -11.85 18.44 -41.19
CA LEU A 267 -11.08 19.22 -42.15
C LEU A 267 -11.23 18.59 -43.53
N THR A 268 -12.36 18.90 -44.17
CA THR A 268 -12.58 18.97 -45.63
C THR A 268 -14.10 19.02 -45.87
N GLY A 269 -14.62 20.18 -46.31
CA GLY A 269 -16.04 20.30 -46.65
C GLY A 269 -16.63 21.69 -46.45
N ALA A 270 -16.31 22.57 -47.39
CA ALA A 270 -17.14 23.67 -47.87
C ALA A 270 -17.64 24.75 -46.89
N LEU A 271 -17.00 25.92 -47.03
CA LEU A 271 -17.69 27.20 -47.21
C LEU A 271 -19.05 27.03 -47.92
N ARG A 272 -20.14 27.31 -47.21
CA ARG A 272 -21.28 28.12 -47.69
C ARG A 272 -22.26 28.35 -46.53
N ASP A 273 -22.72 29.60 -46.46
CA ASP A 273 -23.89 30.11 -45.73
C ASP A 273 -23.78 30.34 -44.21
N ARG A 274 -23.36 31.57 -43.87
CA ARG A 274 -23.65 32.23 -42.58
C ARG A 274 -25.05 32.86 -42.61
N PRO A 275 -25.73 32.93 -41.45
CA PRO A 275 -26.32 34.18 -40.99
C PRO A 275 -25.75 34.61 -39.63
N GLY A 276 -25.57 35.93 -39.46
CA GLY A 276 -24.89 36.54 -38.31
C GLY A 276 -25.71 36.64 -37.01
N PRO A 277 -25.08 37.09 -35.91
CA PRO A 277 -25.70 37.18 -34.59
C PRO A 277 -26.53 38.47 -34.41
N PRO A 278 -27.67 38.44 -33.66
CA PRO A 278 -28.44 39.64 -33.34
C PRO A 278 -27.91 40.35 -32.06
N PRO A 279 -28.30 41.63 -31.83
CA PRO A 279 -27.47 42.60 -31.13
C PRO A 279 -27.73 42.73 -29.62
N LEU A 280 -26.71 43.31 -28.96
CA LEU A 280 -26.63 43.69 -27.55
C LEU A 280 -27.75 44.67 -27.12
N ARG A 281 -28.34 44.42 -25.94
CA ARG A 281 -29.15 45.42 -25.22
C ARG A 281 -28.56 45.78 -23.84
N ARG A 282 -28.71 47.08 -23.58
CA ARG A 282 -28.13 47.94 -22.55
C ARG A 282 -28.54 47.63 -21.11
N HIS A 283 -27.56 47.85 -20.22
CA HIS A 283 -27.60 48.49 -18.90
C HIS A 283 -28.86 48.38 -18.02
N VAL A 284 -28.71 47.66 -16.91
CA VAL A 284 -29.42 47.95 -15.65
C VAL A 284 -28.37 48.19 -14.57
N ARG A 285 -28.47 49.36 -13.92
CA ARG A 285 -27.62 49.82 -12.81
C ARG A 285 -28.05 49.13 -11.51
N LEU A 286 -27.10 48.67 -10.71
CA LEU A 286 -27.28 48.36 -9.29
C LEU A 286 -26.42 49.33 -8.45
N PRO A 287 -26.93 49.86 -7.32
CA PRO A 287 -26.29 50.95 -6.61
C PRO A 287 -25.17 50.51 -5.66
N VAL A 288 -24.13 51.32 -5.65
CA VAL A 288 -22.96 51.33 -4.76
C VAL A 288 -23.38 51.59 -3.30
N ARG A 289 -22.92 50.76 -2.35
CA ARG A 289 -22.87 51.11 -0.92
C ARG A 289 -21.42 51.35 -0.48
N LYS A 290 -21.20 52.54 0.10
CA LYS A 290 -19.94 53.07 0.63
C LYS A 290 -19.56 52.43 1.99
N PRO A 291 -18.28 52.48 2.39
CA PRO A 291 -17.77 51.86 3.61
C PRO A 291 -18.02 52.75 4.86
N LYS A 292 -18.25 52.14 6.02
CA LYS A 292 -18.24 52.83 7.31
C LYS A 292 -17.01 52.45 8.14
N LYS A 293 -16.40 53.51 8.67
CA LYS A 293 -15.16 53.57 9.45
C LYS A 293 -15.27 52.91 10.83
N ARG A 294 -14.23 52.14 11.16
CA ARG A 294 -13.31 52.29 12.31
C ARG A 294 -13.92 52.79 13.64
N ARG A 295 -13.73 52.02 14.72
CA ARG A 295 -13.32 52.53 16.04
C ARG A 295 -12.56 51.47 16.85
N THR A 296 -11.46 51.94 17.37
CA THR A 296 -10.44 51.34 18.23
C THR A 296 -10.89 51.26 19.69
N ALA A 297 -10.44 50.23 20.42
CA ALA A 297 -9.97 50.33 21.80
C ALA A 297 -9.25 49.04 22.25
N THR A 298 -8.01 49.19 22.70
CA THR A 298 -7.22 48.28 23.55
C THR A 298 -6.82 49.12 24.79
N PRO A 299 -6.14 48.60 25.83
CA PRO A 299 -6.18 47.30 26.52
C PRO A 299 -6.47 47.48 28.02
N ALA A 300 -6.69 46.40 28.77
CA ALA A 300 -6.51 46.41 30.23
C ALA A 300 -5.54 45.30 30.66
N ARG A 301 -4.39 45.73 31.17
CA ARG A 301 -3.42 44.96 31.95
C ARG A 301 -4.06 44.48 33.26
N LYS A 302 -3.67 43.30 33.72
CA LYS A 302 -3.27 43.09 35.12
C LYS A 302 -2.15 42.05 35.17
N ALA A 303 -1.14 42.39 35.96
CA ALA A 303 0.12 41.69 36.11
C ALA A 303 0.16 40.92 37.43
N LEU A 304 1.07 39.93 37.44
CA LEU A 304 1.89 39.41 38.54
C LEU A 304 1.22 38.97 39.85
N THR A 305 1.49 37.71 40.22
CA THR A 305 2.36 37.41 41.38
C THR A 305 2.89 35.98 41.27
N ALA A 306 4.15 35.80 41.63
CA ALA A 306 4.88 34.54 41.66
C ALA A 306 5.33 34.20 43.08
N GLN A 307 5.67 32.91 43.26
CA GLN A 307 6.56 32.27 44.27
C GLN A 307 5.96 31.80 45.62
N PRO A 308 6.59 30.85 46.37
CA PRO A 308 7.61 29.84 46.00
C PRO A 308 7.38 28.41 46.57
N SER A 309 8.26 27.50 46.12
CA SER A 309 8.66 26.15 46.57
C SER A 309 8.42 25.68 48.02
N LEU A 310 8.22 24.36 48.19
CA LEU A 310 8.70 23.62 49.36
C LEU A 310 9.12 22.18 49.02
N LEU A 311 10.28 21.82 49.57
CA LEU A 311 10.96 20.52 49.53
C LEU A 311 10.17 19.42 50.26
N GLY A 312 10.32 18.19 49.79
CA GLY A 312 9.91 16.97 50.48
C GLY A 312 10.79 15.77 50.09
N ARG A 313 12.03 15.75 50.58
CA ARG A 313 12.89 14.55 50.61
C ARG A 313 12.36 13.59 51.67
N THR A 314 12.01 12.37 51.29
CA THR A 314 12.03 11.22 52.21
C THR A 314 12.80 10.07 51.57
N ALA A 315 13.95 9.78 52.15
CA ALA A 315 14.75 8.61 51.87
C ALA A 315 14.10 7.36 52.49
N ARG A 316 14.00 6.28 51.72
CA ARG A 316 14.01 4.91 52.26
C ARG A 316 15.15 4.15 51.56
N ARG A 317 16.12 3.75 52.37
CA ARG A 317 17.17 2.77 52.06
C ARG A 317 16.68 1.37 52.45
N SER A 318 17.38 0.37 51.90
CA SER A 318 17.26 -1.10 52.07
C SER A 318 16.28 -1.79 51.12
N LEU A 319 16.65 -2.81 50.33
CA LEU A 319 17.82 -3.69 50.32
C LEU A 319 18.16 -4.10 48.88
N THR A 320 19.45 -4.13 48.57
CA THR A 320 20.02 -4.77 47.38
C THR A 320 19.83 -6.29 47.44
N VAL A 321 19.06 -6.82 46.49
CA VAL A 321 19.42 -8.04 45.79
C VAL A 321 19.73 -7.61 44.36
N SER A 322 20.99 -7.68 43.97
CA SER A 322 21.42 -7.42 42.60
C SER A 322 20.93 -8.56 41.70
N ALA A 323 19.66 -8.50 41.31
CA ALA A 323 19.27 -9.03 40.01
C ALA A 323 19.81 -8.02 39.00
N GLN A 324 20.75 -8.42 38.17
CA GLN A 324 21.10 -7.66 36.98
C GLN A 324 19.80 -7.59 36.17
N ALA A 325 19.05 -6.48 36.30
CA ALA A 325 17.88 -6.23 35.47
C ALA A 325 18.41 -6.18 34.04
N MET A 326 18.14 -7.24 33.28
CA MET A 326 18.55 -7.30 31.88
C MET A 326 17.93 -6.08 31.20
N SER A 327 18.76 -5.21 30.63
CA SER A 327 18.29 -4.06 29.85
C SER A 327 17.70 -4.56 28.53
N THR A 328 16.81 -3.78 27.90
CA THR A 328 16.50 -3.96 26.47
C THR A 328 17.81 -3.96 25.69
N ARG A 329 18.00 -4.96 24.83
CA ARG A 329 19.18 -5.11 23.97
C ARG A 329 18.76 -5.01 22.53
N VAL A 330 19.49 -4.27 21.72
CA VAL A 330 19.27 -4.24 20.28
C VAL A 330 20.56 -4.55 19.55
N HIS A 331 20.47 -5.51 18.64
CA HIS A 331 21.56 -5.86 17.74
C HIS A 331 21.55 -4.91 16.55
N PHE A 332 22.66 -4.22 16.37
CA PHE A 332 22.90 -3.26 15.30
C PHE A 332 24.08 -3.71 14.48
N ASP A 333 24.27 -3.13 13.30
CA ASP A 333 25.54 -3.30 12.63
C ASP A 333 26.65 -2.52 13.36
N SER A 334 27.84 -3.13 13.47
CA SER A 334 28.99 -2.58 14.19
C SER A 334 29.38 -1.18 13.72
N ASP A 335 29.21 -0.96 12.42
CA ASP A 335 29.55 0.28 11.74
C ASP A 335 28.40 1.29 11.74
N LYS A 336 27.23 0.93 12.32
CA LYS A 336 26.00 1.75 12.35
C LYS A 336 25.49 2.15 10.96
N GLY A 337 26.06 1.57 9.90
CA GLY A 337 25.80 1.83 8.49
C GLY A 337 24.45 1.31 7.98
N CYS A 338 23.68 0.52 8.75
CA CYS A 338 22.41 -0.05 8.31
C CYS A 338 21.23 0.90 8.56
N PRO A 339 20.51 1.37 7.50
CA PRO A 339 19.41 2.32 7.69
C PRO A 339 18.20 1.68 8.36
N TYR A 340 18.01 0.37 8.18
CA TYR A 340 16.94 -0.38 8.83
C TYR A 340 17.18 -0.51 10.33
N ALA A 341 18.40 -0.82 10.74
CA ALA A 341 18.75 -0.89 12.15
C ALA A 341 18.56 0.48 12.80
N GLN A 342 19.03 1.55 12.16
CA GLN A 342 18.89 2.93 12.64
C GLN A 342 17.45 3.31 13.05
N ARG A 343 16.41 2.79 12.38
CA ARG A 343 15.00 3.04 12.75
C ARG A 343 14.71 2.68 14.21
N SER A 344 15.13 1.47 14.62
CA SER A 344 14.94 0.98 15.99
C SER A 344 15.75 1.81 16.99
N TRP A 345 16.95 2.28 16.62
CA TRP A 345 17.74 3.16 17.47
C TRP A 345 17.04 4.50 17.71
N VAL A 346 16.60 5.14 16.64
CA VAL A 346 15.87 6.40 16.71
C VAL A 346 14.63 6.25 17.57
N ALA A 347 13.85 5.18 17.39
CA ALA A 347 12.68 4.91 18.21
C ALA A 347 13.02 4.82 19.72
N LEU A 348 14.04 4.05 20.09
CA LEU A 348 14.45 3.93 21.50
C LEU A 348 14.91 5.28 22.09
N LEU A 349 15.65 6.08 21.32
CA LEU A 349 16.09 7.41 21.74
C LEU A 349 14.91 8.38 21.91
N GLU A 350 13.95 8.36 21.00
CA GLU A 350 12.75 9.19 21.08
C GLU A 350 11.86 8.81 22.27
N LYS A 351 11.84 7.52 22.64
CA LYS A 351 11.18 7.03 23.86
C LYS A 351 11.95 7.30 25.15
N GLY A 352 13.20 7.77 25.06
CA GLY A 352 14.06 7.99 26.22
C GLY A 352 14.39 6.71 26.98
N LEU A 353 14.44 5.57 26.28
CA LEU A 353 14.71 4.26 26.88
C LEU A 353 16.22 4.03 26.99
N ASP A 354 16.62 3.39 28.09
CA ASP A 354 17.96 2.82 28.22
C ASP A 354 18.02 1.47 27.48
N PHE A 355 19.07 1.27 26.69
CA PHE A 355 19.29 0.03 25.96
C PHE A 355 20.77 -0.26 25.75
N GLU A 356 21.08 -1.53 25.60
CA GLU A 356 22.41 -1.99 25.21
C GLU A 356 22.46 -2.18 23.69
N VAL A 357 23.49 -1.61 23.05
CA VAL A 357 23.80 -1.84 21.63
C VAL A 357 24.73 -3.04 21.51
N ARG A 358 24.30 -4.06 20.77
CA ARG A 358 25.12 -5.23 20.42
C ARG A 358 25.58 -5.11 18.96
N PRO A 359 26.84 -4.70 18.71
CA PRO A 359 27.34 -4.54 17.34
C PRO A 359 27.50 -5.91 16.66
N VAL A 360 27.17 -5.97 15.36
CA VAL A 360 27.27 -7.14 14.50
C VAL A 360 28.07 -6.76 13.26
N ASP A 361 29.15 -7.48 12.99
CA ASP A 361 29.89 -7.36 11.73
C ASP A 361 29.05 -7.99 10.61
N LEU A 362 28.57 -7.16 9.67
CA LEU A 362 27.74 -7.63 8.57
C LEU A 362 28.52 -8.35 7.47
N GLY A 363 29.84 -8.14 7.40
CA GLY A 363 30.74 -8.84 6.47
C GLY A 363 31.18 -10.19 6.99
N ASN A 364 31.21 -10.36 8.32
CA ASN A 364 31.54 -11.62 8.99
C ASN A 364 30.67 -11.83 10.24
N LYS A 365 29.44 -12.27 10.01
CA LYS A 365 28.47 -12.50 11.10
C LYS A 365 28.88 -13.72 11.91
N ASP A 366 29.02 -13.55 13.23
CA ASP A 366 29.32 -14.68 14.11
C ASP A 366 28.15 -15.68 14.17
N LYS A 367 28.50 -16.91 14.57
CA LYS A 367 27.52 -18.00 14.66
C LYS A 367 26.43 -17.72 15.69
N GLU A 368 26.76 -17.05 16.80
CA GLU A 368 25.82 -16.76 17.88
C GLU A 368 24.69 -15.84 17.40
N PHE A 369 25.02 -14.81 16.63
CA PHE A 369 24.07 -13.90 16.01
C PHE A 369 23.21 -14.59 14.95
N VAL A 370 23.83 -15.42 14.11
CA VAL A 370 23.10 -16.20 13.08
C VAL A 370 22.12 -17.16 13.76
N ASP A 371 22.58 -17.93 14.74
CA ASP A 371 21.73 -18.83 15.52
C ASP A 371 20.58 -18.06 16.19
N LEU A 372 20.89 -16.92 16.83
CA LEU A 372 19.89 -16.05 17.44
C LEU A 372 18.83 -15.59 16.43
N TYR A 373 19.23 -15.15 15.24
CA TYR A 373 18.30 -14.75 14.18
C TYR A 373 17.37 -15.91 13.80
N HIS A 374 17.90 -17.12 13.66
CA HIS A 374 17.11 -18.31 13.33
C HIS A 374 16.27 -18.85 14.50
N THR A 375 16.47 -18.37 15.74
CA THR A 375 15.46 -18.57 16.80
C THR A 375 14.18 -17.78 16.56
N ILE A 376 14.19 -16.81 15.63
CA ILE A 376 13.08 -15.91 15.33
C ILE A 376 12.57 -16.13 13.91
N ASN A 377 13.47 -16.25 12.92
CA ASN A 377 13.14 -16.55 11.53
C ASN A 377 13.28 -18.07 11.27
N PRO A 378 12.17 -18.80 11.03
CA PRO A 378 12.19 -20.26 10.89
C PRO A 378 12.78 -20.74 9.56
N ASP A 379 13.01 -19.85 8.59
CA ASP A 379 13.68 -20.20 7.33
C ASP A 379 15.19 -20.40 7.59
N PRO A 380 15.72 -21.64 7.48
CA PRO A 380 17.14 -21.91 7.69
C PRO A 380 18.03 -21.32 6.58
N GLU A 381 17.46 -21.00 5.41
CA GLU A 381 18.19 -20.45 4.26
C GLU A 381 18.20 -18.91 4.29
N ALA A 382 17.39 -18.29 5.15
CA ALA A 382 17.32 -16.84 5.26
C ALA A 382 18.61 -16.26 5.84
N ALA A 383 19.33 -15.45 5.06
CA ALA A 383 20.49 -14.73 5.56
C ALA A 383 20.12 -13.86 6.78
N ALA A 384 20.81 -14.05 7.90
CA ALA A 384 20.56 -13.30 9.15
C ALA A 384 20.68 -11.78 8.96
N LYS A 385 19.73 -11.00 9.50
CA LYS A 385 19.63 -9.54 9.31
C LYS A 385 19.58 -8.80 10.63
N VAL A 386 20.02 -7.54 10.61
CA VAL A 386 19.79 -6.55 11.68
C VAL A 386 18.65 -5.61 11.27
N PRO A 387 17.88 -5.04 12.22
CA PRO A 387 18.03 -5.15 13.67
C PRO A 387 17.38 -6.40 14.27
N ILE A 388 17.85 -6.80 15.46
CA ILE A 388 17.14 -7.72 16.37
C ILE A 388 16.92 -7.01 17.70
N LEU A 389 15.66 -6.83 18.11
CA LEU A 389 15.29 -6.35 19.45
C LEU A 389 15.15 -7.55 20.38
N ILE A 390 15.74 -7.47 21.58
CA ILE A 390 15.55 -8.42 22.67
C ILE A 390 15.16 -7.65 23.94
N GLU A 391 13.99 -7.96 24.48
CA GLU A 391 13.47 -7.35 25.69
C GLU A 391 13.83 -8.17 26.94
N PRO A 392 13.77 -7.56 28.14
CA PRO A 392 14.07 -8.24 29.41
C PRO A 392 13.15 -9.43 29.70
N ASP A 393 11.91 -9.37 29.20
CA ASP A 393 10.90 -10.42 29.30
C ASP A 393 11.14 -11.61 28.35
N GLY A 394 12.20 -11.55 27.54
CA GLY A 394 12.57 -12.59 26.57
C GLY A 394 11.95 -12.41 25.19
N THR A 395 11.12 -11.37 24.97
CA THR A 395 10.59 -11.05 23.65
C THR A 395 11.73 -10.77 22.67
N LYS A 396 11.71 -11.42 21.51
CA LYS A 396 12.67 -11.21 20.43
C LYS A 396 11.93 -10.83 19.16
N LEU A 397 12.35 -9.75 18.50
CA LEU A 397 11.72 -9.26 17.28
C LEU A 397 12.76 -8.95 16.20
N ILE A 398 12.39 -9.22 14.96
CA ILE A 398 13.06 -8.80 13.73
C ILE A 398 12.13 -7.89 12.94
N GLU A 399 12.59 -7.39 11.79
CA GLU A 399 11.91 -6.38 10.95
C GLU A 399 11.83 -4.98 11.60
N SER A 400 12.63 -4.05 11.05
CA SER A 400 12.82 -2.72 11.63
C SER A 400 11.53 -1.93 11.88
N ASN A 401 10.56 -1.97 10.95
CA ASN A 401 9.28 -1.26 11.13
C ASN A 401 8.39 -1.93 12.18
N VAL A 402 8.40 -3.27 12.25
CA VAL A 402 7.68 -4.03 13.28
C VAL A 402 8.23 -3.70 14.67
N ILE A 403 9.57 -3.64 14.80
CA ILE A 403 10.23 -3.24 16.03
C ILE A 403 9.85 -1.82 16.45
N VAL A 404 9.80 -0.86 15.52
CA VAL A 404 9.38 0.52 15.81
C VAL A 404 7.93 0.56 16.31
N GLU A 405 7.02 -0.16 15.66
CA GLU A 405 5.62 -0.24 16.10
C GLU A 405 5.48 -0.91 17.47
N TYR A 406 6.21 -2.00 17.73
CA TYR A 406 6.22 -2.65 19.03
C TYR A 406 6.71 -1.72 20.14
N ILE A 407 7.82 -1.00 19.92
CA ILE A 407 8.36 -0.03 20.88
C ILE A 407 7.31 1.07 21.15
N ASP A 408 6.62 1.55 20.11
CA ASP A 408 5.59 2.58 20.25
C ASP A 408 4.34 2.11 21.01
N GLN A 409 3.94 0.85 20.81
CA GLN A 409 2.81 0.25 21.52
C GLN A 409 3.14 -0.05 22.98
N LYS A 410 4.34 -0.59 23.25
CA LYS A 410 4.79 -0.92 24.61
C LYS A 410 5.06 0.32 25.44
N TYR A 411 5.64 1.35 24.82
CA TYR A 411 5.99 2.62 25.47
C TYR A 411 5.22 3.75 24.78
N PRO A 412 3.96 4.02 25.16
CA PRO A 412 3.05 4.86 24.36
C PRO A 412 3.45 6.33 24.23
N GLU A 413 4.33 6.84 25.10
CA GLU A 413 4.69 8.26 25.15
C GLU A 413 6.22 8.47 24.96
N PRO A 414 6.65 9.46 24.17
CA PRO A 414 5.85 10.25 23.22
C PRO A 414 5.43 9.41 21.99
N PRO A 415 4.23 9.60 21.40
CA PRO A 415 3.76 8.76 20.31
C PRO A 415 4.58 8.97 19.02
N LEU A 416 5.09 7.87 18.46
CA LEU A 416 5.74 7.81 17.15
C LEU A 416 4.73 7.39 16.07
N VAL A 417 3.82 6.46 16.39
CA VAL A 417 2.64 6.21 15.57
C VAL A 417 1.52 7.13 16.11
N PRO A 418 0.94 8.01 15.27
CA PRO A 418 -0.19 8.83 15.68
C PRO A 418 -1.33 8.00 16.27
N ARG A 419 -1.99 8.52 17.31
CA ARG A 419 -3.18 7.86 17.89
C ARG A 419 -4.42 7.99 17.00
N ASP A 420 -4.49 9.07 16.23
CA ASP A 420 -5.50 9.21 15.18
C ASP A 420 -5.25 8.19 14.06
N ALA A 421 -6.25 7.37 13.77
CA ALA A 421 -6.12 6.27 12.82
C ALA A 421 -5.77 6.77 11.41
N ALA A 422 -6.34 7.90 10.98
CA ALA A 422 -6.09 8.45 9.66
C ALA A 422 -4.66 9.02 9.56
N ALA A 423 -4.17 9.72 10.58
CA ALA A 423 -2.80 10.20 10.65
C ALA A 423 -1.79 9.05 10.68
N ALA A 424 -2.09 7.97 11.42
CA ALA A 424 -1.27 6.76 11.46
C ALA A 424 -1.19 6.10 10.07
N ALA A 425 -2.33 5.95 9.40
CA ALA A 425 -2.40 5.41 8.04
C ALA A 425 -1.61 6.28 7.05
N ARG A 426 -1.75 7.61 7.10
CA ARG A 426 -0.97 8.53 6.25
C ARG A 426 0.53 8.42 6.49
N ALA A 427 0.97 8.32 7.75
CA ALA A 427 2.38 8.14 8.07
C ALA A 427 2.93 6.82 7.52
N ARG A 428 2.20 5.71 7.66
CA ARG A 428 2.59 4.41 7.09
C ARG A 428 2.62 4.46 5.56
N LEU A 429 1.62 5.07 4.93
CA LEU A 429 1.57 5.24 3.48
C LEU A 429 2.73 6.07 2.95
N PHE A 430 3.15 7.10 3.69
CA PHE A 430 4.35 7.86 3.37
C PHE A 430 5.61 6.98 3.43
N VAL A 431 5.76 6.11 4.44
CA VAL A 431 6.90 5.19 4.54
C VAL A 431 6.96 4.23 3.34
N GLU A 432 5.82 3.66 2.95
CA GLU A 432 5.73 2.79 1.78
C GLU A 432 6.03 3.53 0.48
N THR A 433 5.46 4.73 0.31
CA THR A 433 5.68 5.56 -0.88
C THR A 433 7.15 6.00 -0.96
N PHE A 434 7.76 6.39 0.16
CA PHE A 434 9.18 6.70 0.24
C PHE A 434 10.02 5.50 -0.17
N GLY A 435 9.73 4.31 0.37
CA GLY A 435 10.41 3.08 0.01
C GLY A 435 10.37 2.81 -1.49
N ALA A 436 9.18 2.94 -2.11
CA ALA A 436 8.94 2.68 -3.51
C ALA A 436 9.58 3.71 -4.47
N GLN A 437 9.64 4.99 -4.08
CA GLN A 437 10.11 6.08 -4.95
C GLN A 437 11.60 6.42 -4.74
N PHE A 438 12.04 6.48 -3.48
CA PHE A 438 13.38 6.93 -3.14
C PHE A 438 14.43 5.83 -3.36
N THR A 439 14.19 4.64 -2.81
CA THR A 439 15.19 3.57 -2.75
C THR A 439 15.60 3.08 -4.14
N PRO A 440 14.67 2.76 -5.07
CA PRO A 440 15.06 2.33 -6.42
C PRO A 440 15.76 3.41 -7.22
N GLY A 441 15.42 4.69 -7.02
CA GLY A 441 16.09 5.82 -7.66
C GLY A 441 17.55 5.93 -7.24
N VAL A 442 17.80 5.96 -5.93
CA VAL A 442 19.15 6.06 -5.35
C VAL A 442 20.01 4.85 -5.76
N PHE A 443 19.49 3.63 -5.62
CA PHE A 443 20.24 2.43 -6.00
C PHE A 443 20.41 2.29 -7.52
N GLY A 444 19.47 2.79 -8.32
CA GLY A 444 19.62 2.86 -9.77
C GLY A 444 20.84 3.69 -10.17
N VAL A 445 21.04 4.85 -9.53
CA VAL A 445 22.16 5.76 -9.81
C VAL A 445 23.51 5.10 -9.51
N VAL A 446 23.65 4.44 -8.36
CA VAL A 446 24.93 3.80 -7.99
C VAL A 446 25.18 2.46 -8.65
N ARG A 447 24.15 1.78 -9.17
CA ARG A 447 24.28 0.49 -9.87
C ARG A 447 24.42 0.62 -11.38
N ALA A 448 24.14 1.79 -11.95
CA ALA A 448 24.37 2.05 -13.36
C ALA A 448 25.85 1.88 -13.71
N ASP A 449 26.12 1.23 -14.85
CA ASP A 449 27.44 0.85 -15.36
C ASP A 449 27.89 1.69 -16.56
N THR A 450 27.06 2.62 -17.05
CA THR A 450 27.39 3.61 -18.08
C THR A 450 27.04 5.02 -17.62
N LYS A 451 27.66 6.05 -18.23
CA LYS A 451 27.37 7.45 -17.91
C LYS A 451 25.92 7.82 -18.26
N GLU A 452 25.44 7.34 -19.41
CA GLU A 452 24.05 7.52 -19.84
C GLU A 452 23.07 6.84 -18.88
N GLY A 453 23.43 5.66 -18.36
CA GLY A 453 22.65 4.95 -17.36
C GLY A 453 22.55 5.72 -16.03
N VAL A 454 23.64 6.38 -15.61
CA VAL A 454 23.64 7.26 -14.43
C VAL A 454 22.69 8.44 -14.64
N GLU A 455 22.73 9.10 -15.80
CA GLU A 455 21.82 10.21 -16.09
C GLU A 455 20.35 9.79 -16.15
N ALA A 456 20.06 8.65 -16.78
CA ALA A 456 18.70 8.10 -16.81
C ALA A 456 18.19 7.75 -15.39
N ALA A 457 19.06 7.17 -14.55
CA ALA A 457 18.74 6.87 -13.16
C ALA A 457 18.59 8.14 -12.31
N ARG A 458 19.39 9.18 -12.55
CA ARG A 458 19.26 10.51 -11.91
C ARG A 458 17.91 11.13 -12.25
N ALA A 459 17.49 11.06 -13.52
CA ALA A 459 16.17 11.54 -13.93
C ALA A 459 15.04 10.76 -13.25
N LYS A 460 15.17 9.43 -13.10
CA LYS A 460 14.21 8.60 -12.37
C LYS A 460 14.17 8.94 -10.87
N LEU A 461 15.32 9.19 -10.25
CA LEU A 461 15.41 9.67 -8.87
C LEU A 461 14.69 11.02 -8.73
N ALA A 462 14.95 11.98 -9.62
CA ALA A 462 14.29 13.28 -9.61
C ALA A 462 12.75 13.15 -9.73
N ALA A 463 12.26 12.28 -10.61
CA ALA A 463 10.84 11.99 -10.74
C ALA A 463 10.25 11.38 -9.46
N GLY A 464 10.95 10.43 -8.83
CA GLY A 464 10.55 9.83 -7.56
C GLY A 464 10.49 10.85 -6.42
N LEU A 465 11.48 11.75 -6.33
CA LEU A 465 11.48 12.85 -5.36
C LEU A 465 10.30 13.80 -5.60
N LYS A 466 9.94 14.09 -6.85
CA LYS A 466 8.74 14.87 -7.16
C LYS A 466 7.47 14.19 -6.65
N VAL A 467 7.33 12.88 -6.85
CA VAL A 467 6.20 12.12 -6.31
C VAL A 467 6.12 12.23 -4.79
N LEU A 468 7.27 12.19 -4.09
CA LEU A 468 7.30 12.36 -2.64
C LEU A 468 6.90 13.78 -2.21
N ASP A 469 7.36 14.79 -2.92
CA ASP A 469 6.97 16.18 -2.67
C ASP A 469 5.45 16.37 -2.87
N ASP A 470 4.91 15.92 -4.00
CA ASP A 470 3.47 15.97 -4.32
C ASP A 470 2.66 15.20 -3.24
N PHE A 471 3.14 14.03 -2.82
CA PHE A 471 2.51 13.21 -1.78
C PHE A 471 2.49 13.95 -0.44
N MET A 472 3.59 14.61 -0.04
CA MET A 472 3.64 15.42 1.17
C MET A 472 2.73 16.63 1.11
N GLN A 473 2.54 17.24 -0.07
CA GLN A 473 1.59 18.34 -0.26
C GLN A 473 0.14 17.85 -0.14
N LEU A 474 -0.16 16.67 -0.66
CA LEU A 474 -1.51 16.11 -0.66
C LEU A 474 -1.92 15.49 0.69
N HIS A 475 -1.02 14.78 1.34
CA HIS A 475 -1.31 13.95 2.52
C HIS A 475 -0.59 14.39 3.79
N GLY A 476 0.40 15.27 3.69
CA GLY A 476 1.05 15.87 4.85
C GLY A 476 0.14 16.86 5.57
N SER A 477 0.57 17.34 6.73
CA SER A 477 -0.21 18.34 7.48
C SER A 477 -0.28 19.68 6.73
N SER A 478 -1.48 20.27 6.72
CA SER A 478 -1.75 21.64 6.28
C SER A 478 -1.65 22.66 7.41
N GLU A 479 -1.51 22.22 8.66
CA GLU A 479 -1.52 23.06 9.87
C GLU A 479 -0.16 23.72 10.18
N GLY A 480 0.83 23.52 9.31
CA GLY A 480 2.18 24.04 9.46
C GLY A 480 3.14 23.06 10.15
N GLY A 481 4.42 23.43 10.18
CA GLY A 481 5.53 22.54 10.54
C GLY A 481 6.16 21.86 9.33
N ASP A 482 7.31 21.23 9.57
CA ASP A 482 8.18 20.72 8.50
C ASP A 482 8.21 19.18 8.45
N TYR A 483 7.86 18.48 9.54
CA TYR A 483 7.69 17.01 9.50
C TYR A 483 6.51 16.62 8.62
N PHE A 484 6.39 15.35 8.24
CA PHE A 484 5.33 14.86 7.35
C PHE A 484 3.94 15.23 7.89
N LEU A 485 3.71 15.00 9.18
CA LEU A 485 2.50 15.39 9.91
C LEU A 485 2.60 16.79 10.56
N GLY A 486 3.41 17.67 9.98
CA GLY A 486 3.54 19.07 10.41
C GLY A 486 4.44 19.23 11.62
N GLY A 487 3.87 19.59 12.77
CA GLY A 487 4.61 19.72 14.04
C GLY A 487 4.95 18.38 14.71
N THR A 488 4.35 17.28 14.26
CA THR A 488 4.48 15.97 14.90
C THR A 488 5.55 15.11 14.23
N TYR A 489 6.61 14.79 14.97
CA TYR A 489 7.60 13.78 14.58
C TYR A 489 6.98 12.38 14.69
N SER A 490 7.10 11.56 13.65
CA SER A 490 6.38 10.28 13.59
C SER A 490 7.20 9.17 12.93
N VAL A 491 6.60 7.99 12.80
CA VAL A 491 7.18 6.87 12.04
C VAL A 491 7.57 7.24 10.61
N ALA A 492 6.95 8.27 10.02
CA ALA A 492 7.35 8.81 8.73
C ALA A 492 8.84 9.21 8.70
N GLU A 493 9.29 10.00 9.67
CA GLU A 493 10.69 10.43 9.77
C GLU A 493 11.59 9.31 10.29
N VAL A 494 11.14 8.58 11.33
CA VAL A 494 11.91 7.48 11.94
C VAL A 494 12.31 6.45 10.89
N ALA A 495 11.41 6.12 9.96
CA ALA A 495 11.66 5.07 8.98
C ALA A 495 12.48 5.52 7.76
N THR A 496 12.57 6.82 7.48
CA THR A 496 13.06 7.32 6.18
C THR A 496 14.29 8.21 6.28
N ALA A 497 14.49 8.95 7.37
CA ALA A 497 15.59 9.92 7.50
C ALA A 497 16.99 9.28 7.32
N GLY A 498 17.17 8.05 7.83
CA GLY A 498 18.42 7.30 7.65
C GLY A 498 18.77 7.00 6.18
N PHE A 499 17.77 6.82 5.32
CA PHE A 499 18.02 6.60 3.88
C PHE A 499 18.46 7.90 3.21
N VAL A 500 17.91 9.03 3.63
CA VAL A 500 18.33 10.35 3.14
C VAL A 500 19.77 10.63 3.52
N GLN A 501 20.18 10.37 4.78
CA GLN A 501 21.57 10.51 5.23
C GLN A 501 22.54 9.71 4.34
N ARG A 502 22.16 8.48 3.98
CA ARG A 502 23.00 7.61 3.14
C ARG A 502 23.11 8.13 1.72
N ALA A 503 22.01 8.57 1.12
CA ALA A 503 22.03 9.14 -0.22
C ALA A 503 22.89 10.42 -0.27
N LEU A 504 22.83 11.25 0.76
CA LEU A 504 23.61 12.49 0.86
C LEU A 504 25.13 12.26 0.92
N ALA A 505 25.59 11.19 1.58
CA ALA A 505 27.01 10.84 1.59
C ALA A 505 27.43 10.07 0.33
N MET A 506 26.60 9.12 -0.12
CA MET A 506 26.95 8.16 -1.17
C MET A 506 26.91 8.77 -2.58
N LEU A 507 25.87 9.54 -2.91
CA LEU A 507 25.69 10.04 -4.29
C LEU A 507 26.78 11.03 -4.73
N PRO A 508 27.21 12.01 -3.91
CA PRO A 508 28.31 12.89 -4.29
C PRO A 508 29.63 12.12 -4.44
N HIS A 509 29.91 11.20 -3.53
CA HIS A 509 31.17 10.44 -3.53
C HIS A 509 31.30 9.52 -4.76
N PHE A 510 30.28 8.70 -5.06
CA PHE A 510 30.39 7.68 -6.10
C PHE A 510 29.95 8.14 -7.49
N ARG A 511 29.19 9.22 -7.58
CA ARG A 511 28.56 9.67 -8.83
C ARG A 511 28.61 11.17 -9.06
N GLY A 512 29.15 11.97 -8.13
CA GLY A 512 29.19 13.43 -8.27
C GLY A 512 27.81 14.10 -8.26
N ILE A 513 26.78 13.41 -7.76
CA ILE A 513 25.40 13.92 -7.74
C ILE A 513 25.06 14.44 -6.33
N ASP A 514 24.77 15.74 -6.22
CA ASP A 514 24.23 16.34 -5.00
C ASP A 514 22.70 16.19 -4.95
N LEU A 515 22.20 15.42 -3.98
CA LEU A 515 20.76 15.23 -3.78
C LEU A 515 20.04 16.56 -3.47
N TRP A 516 20.67 17.50 -2.76
CA TRP A 516 20.08 18.81 -2.50
C TRP A 516 19.93 19.63 -3.77
N GLU A 517 20.84 19.48 -4.73
CA GLU A 517 20.72 20.12 -6.04
C GLU A 517 19.56 19.53 -6.84
N VAL A 518 19.42 18.20 -6.88
CA VAL A 518 18.28 17.54 -7.54
C VAL A 518 16.93 18.02 -6.98
N VAL A 519 16.84 18.14 -5.65
CA VAL A 519 15.64 18.66 -4.97
C VAL A 519 15.34 20.12 -5.35
N ARG A 520 16.37 20.98 -5.37
CA ARG A 520 16.24 22.40 -5.71
C ARG A 520 15.92 22.63 -7.19
N GLU A 521 16.53 21.87 -8.10
CA GLU A 521 16.22 21.89 -9.54
C GLU A 521 14.76 21.53 -9.80
N GLY A 522 14.24 20.53 -9.08
CA GLY A 522 12.84 20.12 -9.14
C GLY A 522 11.85 21.08 -8.51
N LYS A 523 12.31 22.13 -7.80
CA LYS A 523 11.50 23.06 -7.00
C LYS A 523 10.62 22.33 -5.98
N LEU A 524 11.21 21.35 -5.29
CA LEU A 524 10.53 20.45 -4.36
C LEU A 524 10.54 21.04 -2.94
N ASP A 525 9.90 22.21 -2.77
CA ASP A 525 10.01 23.04 -1.56
C ASP A 525 9.48 22.31 -0.30
N ARG A 526 8.45 21.46 -0.43
CA ARG A 526 7.85 20.75 0.70
C ARG A 526 8.75 19.63 1.19
N LEU A 527 9.34 18.89 0.25
CA LEU A 527 10.32 17.83 0.49
C LEU A 527 11.62 18.42 1.06
N GLU A 528 12.09 19.55 0.54
CA GLU A 528 13.31 20.19 1.04
C GLU A 528 13.18 20.59 2.51
N ARG A 529 12.06 21.22 2.88
CA ARG A 529 11.77 21.57 4.29
C ARG A 529 11.70 20.32 5.17
N TRP A 530 11.02 19.28 4.70
CA TRP A 530 10.94 18.01 5.42
C TRP A 530 12.31 17.37 5.63
N MET A 531 13.14 17.27 4.59
CA MET A 531 14.49 16.71 4.69
C MET A 531 15.31 17.48 5.72
N LYS A 532 15.27 18.83 5.68
CA LYS A 532 15.96 19.68 6.66
C LYS A 532 15.50 19.39 8.09
N ALA A 533 14.20 19.32 8.33
CA ALA A 533 13.66 19.07 9.67
C ALA A 533 13.93 17.65 10.17
N ALA A 534 13.77 16.64 9.32
CA ALA A 534 14.02 15.23 9.65
C ALA A 534 15.49 15.00 10.01
N LEU A 535 16.41 15.56 9.22
CA LEU A 535 17.86 15.45 9.45
C LEU A 535 18.35 16.28 10.65
N ALA A 536 17.65 17.37 10.99
CA ALA A 536 17.97 18.20 12.16
C ALA A 536 17.47 17.61 13.48
N ARG A 537 16.68 16.52 13.48
CA ARG A 537 16.20 15.88 14.71
C ARG A 537 17.39 15.35 15.52
N PRO A 538 17.49 15.64 16.84
CA PRO A 538 18.63 15.18 17.64
C PRO A 538 18.86 13.66 17.63
N SER A 539 17.78 12.86 17.59
CA SER A 539 17.86 11.40 17.47
C SER A 539 18.40 10.97 16.11
N ALA A 540 18.02 11.62 15.02
CA ALA A 540 18.56 11.36 13.69
C ALA A 540 20.05 11.71 13.59
N GLN A 541 20.47 12.83 14.18
CA GLN A 541 21.88 13.24 14.22
C GLN A 541 22.73 12.30 15.10
N LYS A 542 22.24 11.95 16.29
CA LYS A 542 22.94 11.06 17.23
C LYS A 542 23.18 9.66 16.65
N THR A 543 22.32 9.24 15.72
CA THR A 543 22.37 7.92 15.08
C THR A 543 22.95 7.96 13.67
N GLN A 544 23.33 9.15 13.17
CA GLN A 544 23.97 9.30 11.87
C GLN A 544 25.39 8.73 11.90
N PRO A 545 25.73 7.78 11.01
CA PRO A 545 27.11 7.33 10.87
C PRO A 545 27.97 8.42 10.23
N ALA A 546 29.29 8.34 10.43
CA ALA A 546 30.21 9.19 9.67
C ALA A 546 30.11 8.89 8.17
N ASP A 547 30.33 9.89 7.33
CA ASP A 547 30.19 9.75 5.87
C ASP A 547 31.16 8.69 5.32
N GLU A 548 32.39 8.61 5.85
CA GLU A 548 33.37 7.59 5.48
C GLU A 548 32.86 6.18 5.77
N THR A 549 32.15 6.00 6.88
CA THR A 549 31.53 4.73 7.26
C THR A 549 30.37 4.37 6.32
N ILE A 550 29.56 5.35 5.94
CA ILE A 550 28.50 5.16 4.94
C ILE A 550 29.10 4.75 3.60
N ILE A 551 30.10 5.49 3.13
CA ILE A 551 30.79 5.25 1.85
C ILE A 551 31.39 3.84 1.82
N ALA A 552 32.13 3.44 2.86
CA ALA A 552 32.71 2.11 2.95
C ALA A 552 31.64 1.00 2.93
N SER A 553 30.57 1.15 3.72
CA SER A 553 29.50 0.16 3.82
C SER A 553 28.69 0.02 2.52
N MET A 554 28.45 1.14 1.83
CA MET A 554 27.63 1.19 0.62
C MET A 554 28.41 0.88 -0.66
N GLY A 555 29.74 0.92 -0.62
CA GLY A 555 30.60 0.63 -1.78
C GLY A 555 30.33 -0.72 -2.45
N LYS A 556 29.92 -1.74 -1.68
CA LYS A 556 29.54 -3.06 -2.21
C LYS A 556 28.32 -3.05 -3.15
N PHE A 557 27.53 -1.99 -3.14
CA PHE A 557 26.36 -1.84 -4.02
C PHE A 557 26.66 -0.98 -5.26
N VAL A 558 27.88 -0.44 -5.38
CA VAL A 558 28.28 0.45 -6.46
C VAL A 558 28.86 -0.37 -7.61
N THR A 559 28.37 -0.15 -8.82
CA THR A 559 28.94 -0.76 -10.04
C THR A 559 30.00 0.17 -10.63
N THR A 560 31.12 -0.38 -11.10
CA THR A 560 32.15 0.39 -11.84
C THR A 560 31.61 0.81 -13.21
N LEU A 561 31.86 2.05 -13.61
CA LEU A 561 31.49 2.53 -14.94
C LEU A 561 32.40 1.87 -16.00
N LYS A 562 31.79 1.32 -17.05
CA LYS A 562 32.49 0.67 -18.16
C LYS A 562 33.23 1.66 -19.07
N ASP A 563 32.76 2.91 -19.10
CA ASP A 563 33.28 3.98 -19.97
C ASP A 563 34.10 5.03 -19.17
N ALA A 564 34.75 4.60 -18.09
CA ALA A 564 35.54 5.45 -17.19
C ALA A 564 36.88 5.86 -17.79
#